data_AF-A0ABD2VS75-F1
#
_entry.id   AF-A0ABD2VS75-F1
#
_cell.length_a   1.000
_cell.length_b   1.000
_cell.length_c   1.000
_cell.angle_alpha   90.00
_cell.angle_beta   90.00
_cell.angle_gamma   90.00
#
_symmetry.space_group_name_H-M   'P 1'
#
loop_
_entity.id
_entity.type
_entity.pdbx_description
1 polymer ?
#
loop_
_entity_poly.entity_id
_entity_poly.type
_entity_poly.pdbx_seq_one_letter_code
_entity_poly.pdbx_strand_id
1 'polypeptide(L)'
;MTTIVILFMLYFHMSNRQFLMAFSFSWQEKIEASTDVLKAILKPVIDEVEEISWPLRDPEALSLMEKEINQREQEGQLDEGFLAEVNAQLRQATKDGDKPGLEAMLQKVLQLYASRVLSKRSYAKKGNEVLKAEQFLETIIKAPEEVWNKLLLDGMTLGKGDISPEELYTVIKKRMERTLIRTEGGSYQQRVLIEYLKGIESRAGEIVRVLQG
;
A
#
# COMPACT_ATOMS: atom_id res chain seq x y z
N MET A 1 -5.10 23.37 -3.27
CA MET A 1 -5.38 21.99 -2.87
C MET A 1 -4.73 21.03 -3.89
N THR A 2 -3.45 21.25 -4.18
CA THR A 2 -2.81 20.71 -5.41
C THR A 2 -1.37 20.25 -5.18
N THR A 3 -0.81 20.49 -3.99
CA THR A 3 0.58 20.15 -3.67
C THR A 3 0.72 18.73 -3.07
N ILE A 4 -0.34 18.19 -2.47
CA ILE A 4 -0.32 16.82 -1.89
C ILE A 4 -0.39 15.74 -2.99
N VAL A 5 -1.06 16.03 -4.11
CA VAL A 5 -1.17 15.09 -5.25
C VAL A 5 0.16 14.96 -6.00
N ILE A 6 0.96 16.03 -6.07
CA ILE A 6 2.25 16.05 -6.77
C ILE A 6 3.33 15.33 -5.96
N LEU A 7 3.29 15.39 -4.62
CA LEU A 7 4.22 14.65 -3.76
C LEU A 7 3.98 13.13 -3.81
N PHE A 8 2.71 12.70 -3.96
CA PHE A 8 2.36 11.29 -4.12
C PHE A 8 2.79 10.73 -5.50
N MET A 9 2.73 11.55 -6.55
CA MET A 9 3.15 11.14 -7.90
C MET A 9 4.67 11.14 -8.13
N LEU A 10 5.44 11.96 -7.42
CA LEU A 10 6.90 11.98 -7.57
C LEU A 10 7.60 10.83 -6.84
N TYR A 11 7.01 10.27 -5.79
CA TYR A 11 7.65 9.22 -4.98
C TYR A 11 7.42 7.79 -5.51
N PHE A 12 6.33 7.57 -6.26
CA PHE A 12 6.07 6.28 -6.91
C PHE A 12 7.04 6.02 -8.09
N HIS A 13 7.66 7.09 -8.62
CA HIS A 13 8.49 7.08 -9.83
C HIS A 13 10.01 7.01 -9.56
N MET A 14 10.48 7.02 -8.31
CA MET A 14 11.92 6.95 -8.00
C MET A 14 12.30 5.66 -7.28
N SER A 15 11.96 4.52 -7.88
CA SER A 15 12.59 3.24 -7.53
C SER A 15 13.70 2.95 -8.53
N ASN A 16 14.84 3.64 -8.41
CA ASN A 16 16.18 3.17 -8.78
C ASN A 16 17.21 4.32 -8.76
N ARG A 17 18.30 4.10 -8.02
CA ARG A 17 19.57 4.86 -7.98
C ARG A 17 19.58 6.11 -7.09
N GLN A 18 19.84 5.90 -5.80
CA GLN A 18 20.76 6.65 -4.89
C GLN A 18 20.33 6.45 -3.42
N PHE A 19 20.31 5.19 -2.96
CA PHE A 19 19.74 4.80 -1.66
C PHE A 19 20.77 4.03 -0.80
N LEU A 20 21.98 4.55 -0.69
CA LEU A 20 23.02 3.99 0.18
C LEU A 20 23.74 5.15 0.88
N MET A 21 23.20 5.62 2.00
CA MET A 21 23.97 6.32 3.03
C MET A 21 23.23 6.22 4.37
N ALA A 22 23.93 5.66 5.36
CA ALA A 22 23.73 5.68 6.81
C ALA A 22 22.61 6.58 7.37
N PHE A 23 21.53 5.99 7.90
CA PHE A 23 20.51 6.72 8.69
C PHE A 23 20.03 5.88 9.89
N SER A 24 20.72 5.93 11.04
CA SER A 24 20.37 5.09 12.21
C SER A 24 19.71 5.79 13.40
N PHE A 25 19.79 7.12 13.58
CA PHE A 25 19.38 7.71 14.88
C PHE A 25 17.95 8.30 14.95
N SER A 26 17.42 8.88 13.86
CA SER A 26 16.24 9.76 13.95
C SER A 26 14.87 9.08 13.83
N TRP A 27 14.84 7.80 13.48
CA TRP A 27 13.60 7.03 13.32
C TRP A 27 13.18 6.32 14.60
N GLN A 28 14.13 5.70 15.30
CA GLN A 28 13.88 5.00 16.58
C GLN A 28 13.18 5.91 17.59
N GLU A 29 13.63 7.16 17.76
CA GLU A 29 12.98 8.14 18.64
C GLU A 29 11.53 8.43 18.24
N LYS A 30 11.23 8.51 16.93
CA LYS A 30 9.87 8.75 16.44
C LYS A 30 8.96 7.54 16.64
N ILE A 31 9.48 6.33 16.48
CA ILE A 31 8.72 5.11 16.82
C ILE A 31 8.49 5.03 18.31
N GLU A 32 9.49 5.32 19.13
CA GLU A 32 9.36 5.28 20.59
C GLU A 32 8.30 6.27 21.10
N ALA A 33 8.06 7.35 20.38
CA ALA A 33 6.95 8.28 20.63
C ALA A 33 5.60 7.86 20.04
N SER A 34 5.55 6.77 19.26
CA SER A 34 4.33 6.27 18.61
C SER A 34 3.47 5.41 19.54
N THR A 35 2.24 5.14 19.14
CA THR A 35 1.37 4.21 19.87
C THR A 35 1.93 2.78 19.95
N ASP A 36 1.62 2.08 21.04
CA ASP A 36 2.00 0.67 21.24
C ASP A 36 1.54 -0.23 20.08
N VAL A 37 0.42 0.11 19.43
CA VAL A 37 -0.08 -0.58 18.24
C VAL A 37 0.89 -0.43 17.08
N LEU A 38 1.34 0.79 16.77
CA LEU A 38 2.29 1.04 15.68
C LEU A 38 3.66 0.39 15.99
N LYS A 39 4.12 0.50 17.24
CA LYS A 39 5.35 -0.16 17.69
C LYS A 39 5.28 -1.68 17.51
N ALA A 40 4.18 -2.31 17.91
CA ALA A 40 4.00 -3.75 17.79
C ALA A 40 3.99 -4.21 16.31
N ILE A 41 3.34 -3.45 15.43
CA ILE A 41 3.33 -3.73 13.98
C ILE A 41 4.75 -3.64 13.41
N LEU A 42 5.53 -2.65 13.81
CA LEU A 42 6.87 -2.41 13.28
C LEU A 42 7.97 -3.23 13.95
N LYS A 43 7.69 -3.83 15.11
CA LYS A 43 8.65 -4.61 15.91
C LYS A 43 9.46 -5.63 15.10
N PRO A 44 8.86 -6.43 14.19
CA PRO A 44 9.61 -7.40 13.39
C PRO A 44 10.71 -6.79 12.51
N VAL A 45 10.62 -5.49 12.24
CA VAL A 45 11.58 -4.76 11.39
C VAL A 45 12.59 -3.98 12.24
N ILE A 46 12.24 -3.63 13.48
CA ILE A 46 13.05 -2.80 14.39
C ILE A 46 14.05 -3.65 15.19
N ASP A 47 13.65 -4.85 15.62
CA ASP A 47 14.38 -5.61 16.64
C ASP A 47 15.69 -6.26 16.14
N GLU A 48 15.93 -6.35 14.83
CA GLU A 48 17.02 -7.19 14.29
C GLU A 48 18.24 -6.44 13.73
N VAL A 49 18.18 -5.13 13.46
CA VAL A 49 19.31 -4.42 12.82
C VAL A 49 19.44 -2.96 13.28
N GLU A 50 20.66 -2.54 13.62
CA GLU A 50 21.03 -1.12 13.85
C GLU A 50 20.71 -0.21 12.65
N GLU A 51 20.55 -0.80 11.46
CA GLU A 51 20.23 -0.12 10.21
C GLU A 51 19.24 -0.94 9.37
N ILE A 52 17.99 -0.48 9.30
CA ILE A 52 16.96 -1.12 8.48
C ILE A 52 17.18 -0.76 7.02
N SER A 53 17.50 -1.75 6.19
CA SER A 53 17.55 -1.56 4.75
C SER A 53 16.13 -1.51 4.17
N TRP A 54 15.76 -0.40 3.53
CA TRP A 54 14.54 -0.31 2.72
C TRP A 54 14.86 -0.40 1.22
N PRO A 55 14.06 -1.11 0.39
CA PRO A 55 12.82 -1.83 0.69
C PRO A 55 13.02 -3.04 1.61
N LEU A 56 12.05 -3.29 2.51
CA LEU A 56 12.02 -4.50 3.34
C LEU A 56 11.85 -5.71 2.43
N ARG A 57 12.91 -6.51 2.32
CA ARG A 57 12.95 -7.69 1.47
C ARG A 57 12.83 -8.98 2.25
N ASP A 58 12.82 -8.91 3.58
CA ASP A 58 12.65 -10.08 4.43
C ASP A 58 11.18 -10.54 4.42
N PRO A 59 10.88 -11.72 3.84
CA PRO A 59 9.52 -12.25 3.83
C PRO A 59 9.01 -12.61 5.22
N GLU A 60 9.89 -12.93 6.17
CA GLU A 60 9.50 -13.31 7.52
C GLU A 60 8.99 -12.09 8.30
N ALA A 61 9.75 -11.00 8.33
CA ALA A 61 9.30 -9.73 8.90
C ALA A 61 7.98 -9.25 8.28
N LEU A 62 7.82 -9.31 6.95
CA LEU A 62 6.56 -8.94 6.29
C LEU A 62 5.38 -9.81 6.73
N SER A 63 5.59 -11.14 6.84
CA SER A 63 4.56 -12.05 7.32
C SER A 63 4.16 -11.76 8.77
N LEU A 64 5.11 -11.40 9.62
CA LEU A 64 4.85 -11.00 11.01
C LEU A 64 4.08 -9.68 11.08
N MET A 65 4.45 -8.68 10.28
CA MET A 65 3.69 -7.42 10.17
C MET A 65 2.25 -7.66 9.71
N GLU A 66 2.05 -8.51 8.69
CA GLU A 66 0.73 -8.87 8.20
C GLU A 66 -0.12 -9.56 9.29
N LYS A 67 0.47 -10.48 10.04
CA LYS A 67 -0.21 -11.15 11.17
C LYS A 67 -0.64 -10.13 12.22
N GLU A 68 0.25 -9.21 12.59
CA GLU A 68 -0.05 -8.17 13.57
C GLU A 68 -1.17 -7.26 13.08
N ILE A 69 -1.11 -6.76 11.84
CA ILE A 69 -2.19 -5.97 11.22
C ILE A 69 -3.51 -6.74 11.25
N ASN A 70 -3.51 -8.02 10.89
CA ASN A 70 -4.71 -8.85 10.87
C ASN A 70 -5.32 -9.03 12.25
N GLN A 71 -4.50 -9.16 13.29
CA GLN A 71 -4.96 -9.26 14.67
C GLN A 71 -5.53 -7.92 15.16
N ARG A 72 -4.76 -6.84 15.03
CA ARG A 72 -5.16 -5.49 15.48
C ARG A 72 -6.43 -4.99 14.79
N GLU A 73 -6.59 -5.33 13.52
CA GLU A 73 -7.80 -5.01 12.76
C GLU A 73 -9.03 -5.77 13.28
N GLN A 74 -8.88 -7.03 13.67
CA GLN A 74 -9.96 -7.82 14.28
C GLN A 74 -10.34 -7.33 15.67
N GLU A 75 -9.36 -6.85 16.43
CA GLU A 75 -9.55 -6.23 17.75
C GLU A 75 -10.12 -4.80 17.67
N GLY A 76 -10.25 -4.22 16.46
CA GLY A 76 -10.75 -2.87 16.26
C GLY A 76 -9.77 -1.76 16.64
N GLN A 77 -8.48 -2.08 16.77
CA GLN A 77 -7.43 -1.16 17.19
C GLN A 77 -6.83 -0.33 16.04
N LEU A 78 -7.16 -0.67 14.79
CA LEU A 78 -6.78 0.10 13.59
C LEU A 78 -7.90 1.08 13.20
N ASP A 79 -8.32 1.90 14.17
CA ASP A 79 -9.41 2.86 14.02
C ASP A 79 -8.97 4.16 13.33
N GLU A 80 -9.90 5.12 13.22
CA GLU A 80 -9.61 6.44 12.63
C GLU A 80 -8.52 7.21 13.40
N GLY A 81 -8.39 7.02 14.71
CA GLY A 81 -7.35 7.65 15.52
C GLY A 81 -5.97 7.13 15.15
N PHE A 82 -5.82 5.81 15.07
CA PHE A 82 -4.60 5.16 14.60
C PHE A 82 -4.23 5.62 13.18
N LEU A 83 -5.19 5.59 12.24
CA LEU A 83 -4.94 6.00 10.87
C LEU A 83 -4.57 7.49 10.76
N ALA A 84 -5.19 8.35 11.58
CA ALA A 84 -4.86 9.77 11.64
C ALA A 84 -3.41 10.01 12.08
N GLU A 85 -2.97 9.28 13.11
CA GLU A 85 -1.61 9.34 13.65
C GLU A 85 -0.60 8.89 12.60
N VAL A 86 -0.75 7.68 12.04
CA VAL A 86 0.16 7.13 11.02
C VAL A 86 0.26 8.07 9.83
N ASN A 87 -0.86 8.61 9.36
CA ASN A 87 -0.88 9.60 8.28
C ASN A 87 -0.20 10.92 8.66
N ALA A 88 -0.32 11.38 9.90
CA ALA A 88 0.35 12.59 10.37
C ALA A 88 1.86 12.41 10.42
N GLN A 89 2.33 11.29 10.98
CA GLN A 89 3.74 10.94 10.99
C GLN A 89 4.31 10.78 9.59
N LEU A 90 3.54 10.17 8.67
CA LEU A 90 3.95 9.99 7.27
C LEU A 90 4.12 11.35 6.59
N ARG A 91 3.15 12.25 6.73
CA ARG A 91 3.26 13.62 6.19
C ARG A 91 4.45 14.38 6.75
N GLN A 92 4.78 14.18 8.02
CA GLN A 92 5.96 14.81 8.63
C GLN A 92 7.25 14.21 8.08
N ALA A 93 7.33 12.88 7.96
CA ALA A 93 8.49 12.18 7.39
C ALA A 93 8.78 12.62 5.95
N THR A 94 7.74 12.72 5.10
CA THR A 94 7.89 13.16 3.71
C THR A 94 8.29 14.65 3.62
N LYS A 95 7.79 15.51 4.53
CA LYS A 95 8.19 16.93 4.57
C LYS A 95 9.63 17.13 5.03
N ASP A 96 10.06 16.33 6.01
CA ASP A 96 11.40 16.42 6.59
C ASP A 96 12.48 16.02 5.56
N GLY A 97 12.16 15.19 4.56
CA GLY A 97 13.05 14.79 3.45
C GLY A 97 14.24 13.91 3.85
N ASP A 98 14.65 13.95 5.12
CA ASP A 98 15.82 13.27 5.68
C ASP A 98 15.49 11.92 6.35
N LYS A 99 14.24 11.43 6.22
CA LYS A 99 13.76 10.22 6.92
C LYS A 99 13.10 9.21 5.99
N PRO A 100 13.78 8.79 4.91
CA PRO A 100 13.19 7.89 3.91
C PRO A 100 12.80 6.52 4.49
N GLY A 101 13.52 6.02 5.50
CA GLY A 101 13.19 4.77 6.19
C GLY A 101 11.84 4.84 6.94
N LEU A 102 11.61 5.89 7.72
CA LEU A 102 10.34 6.10 8.45
C LEU A 102 9.16 6.17 7.48
N GLU A 103 9.31 6.98 6.43
CA GLU A 103 8.29 7.17 5.41
C GLU A 103 7.89 5.82 4.80
N ALA A 104 8.88 5.06 4.35
CA ALA A 104 8.70 3.73 3.80
C ALA A 104 7.96 2.76 4.73
N MET A 105 8.31 2.77 6.02
CA MET A 105 7.72 1.87 7.01
C MET A 105 6.26 2.24 7.31
N LEU A 106 5.96 3.53 7.46
CA LEU A 106 4.58 4.01 7.62
C LEU A 106 3.74 3.74 6.37
N GLN A 107 4.32 3.92 5.17
CA GLN A 107 3.66 3.55 3.91
C GLN A 107 3.31 2.07 3.88
N LYS A 108 4.25 1.19 4.27
CA LYS A 108 4.00 -0.25 4.31
C LYS A 108 2.88 -0.62 5.29
N VAL A 109 2.84 -0.01 6.48
CA VAL A 109 1.73 -0.21 7.44
C VAL A 109 0.38 0.13 6.80
N LEU A 110 0.27 1.28 6.12
CA LEU A 110 -0.97 1.68 5.44
C LEU A 110 -1.33 0.77 4.26
N GLN A 111 -0.34 0.28 3.51
CA GLN A 111 -0.54 -0.68 2.42
C GLN A 111 -1.09 -2.02 2.93
N LEU A 112 -0.48 -2.58 3.99
CA LEU A 112 -0.94 -3.83 4.61
C LEU A 112 -2.36 -3.69 5.16
N TYR A 113 -2.64 -2.57 5.83
CA TYR A 113 -4.00 -2.23 6.28
C TYR A 113 -4.99 -2.19 5.10
N ALA A 114 -4.66 -1.49 4.02
CA ALA A 114 -5.54 -1.36 2.86
C ALA A 114 -5.79 -2.71 2.18
N SER A 115 -4.73 -3.50 1.97
CA SER A 115 -4.82 -4.86 1.43
C SER A 115 -5.77 -5.72 2.26
N ARG A 116 -5.60 -5.70 3.59
CA ARG A 116 -6.45 -6.44 4.53
C ARG A 116 -7.92 -6.02 4.41
N VAL A 117 -8.21 -4.73 4.53
CA VAL A 117 -9.59 -4.23 4.53
C VAL A 117 -10.29 -4.46 3.19
N LEU A 118 -9.60 -4.22 2.06
CA LEU A 118 -10.17 -4.45 0.72
C LEU A 118 -10.39 -5.93 0.42
N SER A 119 -9.55 -6.81 0.97
CA SER A 119 -9.63 -8.26 0.77
C SER A 119 -10.79 -8.93 1.50
N LYS A 120 -11.42 -8.25 2.47
CA LYS A 120 -12.57 -8.80 3.23
C LYS A 120 -13.79 -9.09 2.35
N ARG A 121 -13.93 -8.40 1.22
CA ARG A 121 -15.09 -8.55 0.33
C ARG A 121 -14.64 -8.92 -1.07
N SER A 122 -15.16 -10.06 -1.54
CA SER A 122 -15.00 -10.49 -2.91
C SER A 122 -16.17 -10.02 -3.78
N TYR A 123 -15.85 -9.58 -5.00
CA TYR A 123 -16.75 -9.24 -6.09
C TYR A 123 -16.40 -10.04 -7.36
N ALA A 124 -15.46 -10.98 -7.27
CA ALA A 124 -15.05 -11.87 -8.35
C ALA A 124 -16.15 -12.84 -8.82
N LYS A 125 -17.28 -12.92 -8.11
CA LYS A 125 -18.41 -13.80 -8.47
C LYS A 125 -19.72 -13.03 -8.58
N LYS A 126 -20.46 -13.29 -9.66
CA LYS A 126 -21.83 -12.83 -9.84
C LYS A 126 -22.72 -14.04 -10.15
N GLY A 127 -23.39 -14.57 -9.12
CA GLY A 127 -24.05 -15.88 -9.22
C GLY A 127 -23.01 -16.98 -9.44
N ASN A 128 -23.17 -17.77 -10.52
CA ASN A 128 -22.22 -18.82 -10.89
C ASN A 128 -21.09 -18.33 -11.83
N GLU A 129 -21.12 -17.07 -12.27
CA GLU A 129 -20.12 -16.52 -13.18
C GLU A 129 -18.94 -15.93 -12.41
N VAL A 130 -17.72 -16.24 -12.87
CA VAL A 130 -16.49 -15.62 -12.38
C VAL A 130 -16.16 -14.40 -13.23
N LEU A 131 -16.17 -13.23 -12.61
CA LEU A 131 -15.77 -11.98 -13.25
C LEU A 131 -14.24 -11.89 -13.25
N LYS A 132 -13.61 -12.33 -14.34
CA LYS A 132 -12.14 -12.46 -14.46
C LYS A 132 -11.38 -11.18 -14.06
N ALA A 133 -11.82 -10.01 -14.51
CA ALA A 133 -11.17 -8.74 -14.17
C ALA A 133 -11.24 -8.41 -12.66
N GLU A 134 -12.38 -8.68 -12.00
CA GLU A 134 -12.51 -8.51 -10.54
C GLU A 134 -11.65 -9.54 -9.77
N GLN A 135 -11.58 -10.78 -10.27
CA GLN A 135 -10.70 -11.80 -9.70
C GLN A 135 -9.23 -11.40 -9.82
N PHE A 136 -8.84 -10.81 -10.95
CA PHE A 136 -7.49 -10.33 -11.18
C PHE A 136 -7.16 -9.16 -10.23
N LEU A 137 -8.05 -8.17 -10.11
CA LEU A 137 -7.89 -7.09 -9.13
C LEU A 137 -7.76 -7.63 -7.69
N GLU A 138 -8.57 -8.61 -7.30
CA GLU A 138 -8.45 -9.23 -5.97
C GLU A 138 -7.14 -9.98 -5.76
N THR A 139 -6.58 -10.55 -6.83
CA THR A 139 -5.26 -11.20 -6.79
C THR A 139 -4.18 -10.15 -6.52
N ILE A 140 -4.24 -8.99 -7.18
CA ILE A 140 -3.30 -7.89 -6.95
C ILE A 140 -3.46 -7.32 -5.53
N ILE A 141 -4.70 -7.08 -5.08
CA ILE A 141 -4.98 -6.53 -3.74
C ILE A 141 -4.37 -7.41 -2.64
N LYS A 142 -4.44 -8.74 -2.79
CA LYS A 142 -3.93 -9.71 -1.81
C LYS A 142 -2.43 -9.98 -1.91
N ALA A 143 -1.80 -9.55 -3.00
CA ALA A 143 -0.40 -9.83 -3.24
C ALA A 143 0.49 -8.74 -2.60
N PRO A 144 1.71 -9.11 -2.16
CA PRO A 144 2.73 -8.14 -1.80
C PRO A 144 3.00 -7.16 -2.94
N GLU A 145 3.26 -5.90 -2.61
CA GLU A 145 3.51 -4.84 -3.60
C GLU A 145 4.68 -5.19 -4.53
N GLU A 146 5.70 -5.86 -3.99
CA GLU A 146 6.94 -6.22 -4.66
C GLU A 146 6.70 -7.12 -5.89
N VAL A 147 5.58 -7.85 -5.92
CA VAL A 147 5.20 -8.72 -7.04
C VAL A 147 4.15 -8.11 -7.97
N TRP A 148 3.65 -6.90 -7.69
CA TRP A 148 2.62 -6.27 -8.51
C TRP A 148 3.05 -6.11 -9.97
N ASN A 149 4.28 -5.69 -10.23
CA ASN A 149 4.76 -5.49 -11.60
C ASN A 149 4.67 -6.79 -12.40
N LYS A 150 5.07 -7.91 -11.80
CA LYS A 150 4.97 -9.23 -12.42
C LYS A 150 3.51 -9.62 -12.64
N LEU A 151 2.66 -9.47 -11.62
CA LEU A 151 1.24 -9.81 -11.74
C LEU A 151 0.51 -8.98 -12.81
N LEU A 152 0.81 -7.68 -12.86
CA LEU A 152 0.27 -6.76 -13.84
C LEU A 152 0.73 -7.11 -15.26
N LEU A 153 2.01 -7.42 -15.45
CA LEU A 153 2.54 -7.89 -16.73
C LEU A 153 1.88 -9.20 -17.16
N ASP A 154 1.93 -10.23 -16.30
CA ASP A 154 1.45 -11.57 -16.62
C ASP A 154 -0.08 -11.64 -16.81
N GLY A 155 -0.83 -10.79 -16.09
CA GLY A 155 -2.29 -10.79 -16.11
C GLY A 155 -2.93 -9.90 -17.17
N MET A 156 -2.22 -8.85 -17.63
CA MET A 156 -2.72 -7.99 -18.70
C MET A 156 -2.40 -8.53 -20.10
N THR A 157 -3.24 -8.20 -21.09
CA THR A 157 -3.06 -8.63 -22.48
C THR A 157 -1.71 -8.24 -23.09
N LEU A 158 -1.10 -7.16 -22.62
CA LEU A 158 0.24 -6.71 -23.01
C LEU A 158 1.35 -7.73 -22.67
N GLY A 159 1.17 -8.56 -21.63
CA GLY A 159 2.11 -9.63 -21.26
C GLY A 159 1.56 -11.04 -21.47
N LYS A 160 0.61 -11.21 -22.41
CA LYS A 160 -0.07 -12.48 -22.75
C LYS A 160 -1.13 -12.94 -21.75
N GLY A 161 -1.56 -12.07 -20.84
CA GLY A 161 -2.71 -12.32 -19.97
C GLY A 161 -4.05 -12.13 -20.70
N ASP A 162 -5.13 -12.35 -19.95
CA ASP A 162 -6.51 -12.34 -20.47
C ASP A 162 -7.23 -10.99 -20.28
N ILE A 163 -6.66 -10.06 -19.48
CA ILE A 163 -7.37 -8.85 -19.03
C ILE A 163 -6.85 -7.62 -19.77
N SER A 164 -7.72 -6.87 -20.43
CA SER A 164 -7.31 -5.59 -21.04
C SER A 164 -7.04 -4.54 -19.95
N PRO A 165 -6.14 -3.55 -20.20
CA PRO A 165 -5.96 -2.43 -19.28
C PRO A 165 -7.27 -1.71 -18.95
N GLU A 166 -8.15 -1.51 -19.93
CA GLU A 166 -9.45 -0.85 -19.79
C GLU A 166 -10.40 -1.65 -18.88
N GLU A 167 -10.38 -2.98 -18.98
CA GLU A 167 -11.14 -3.86 -18.08
C GLU A 167 -10.66 -3.72 -16.64
N LEU A 168 -9.33 -3.70 -16.43
CA LEU A 168 -8.72 -3.49 -15.11
C LEU A 168 -9.08 -2.11 -14.54
N TYR A 169 -8.93 -1.03 -15.32
CA TYR A 169 -9.28 0.33 -14.87
C TYR A 169 -10.77 0.44 -14.53
N THR A 170 -11.63 -0.22 -15.30
CA THR A 170 -13.07 -0.24 -15.03
C THR A 170 -13.39 -0.88 -13.69
N VAL A 171 -12.77 -2.02 -13.34
CA VAL A 171 -13.01 -2.68 -12.05
C VAL A 171 -12.38 -1.93 -10.89
N ILE A 172 -11.21 -1.29 -11.07
CA ILE A 172 -10.59 -0.43 -10.06
C ILE A 172 -11.51 0.76 -9.75
N LYS A 173 -12.01 1.47 -10.77
CA LYS A 173 -12.94 2.58 -10.60
C LYS A 173 -14.20 2.16 -9.84
N LYS A 174 -14.81 1.04 -10.22
CA LYS A 174 -15.97 0.47 -9.50
C LYS A 174 -15.63 0.17 -8.03
N ARG A 175 -14.42 -0.33 -7.74
CA ARG A 175 -13.95 -0.59 -6.38
C ARG A 175 -13.78 0.69 -5.57
N MET A 176 -13.28 1.76 -6.19
CA MET A 176 -13.17 3.09 -5.58
C MET A 176 -14.55 3.66 -5.25
N GLU A 177 -15.49 3.68 -6.20
CA GLU A 177 -16.88 4.15 -5.99
C GLU A 177 -17.56 3.41 -4.83
N ARG A 178 -17.43 2.09 -4.82
CA ARG A 178 -17.90 1.22 -3.73
C ARG A 178 -17.27 1.52 -2.38
N THR A 179 -16.01 1.96 -2.37
CA THR A 179 -15.30 2.36 -1.14
C THR A 179 -15.85 3.69 -0.65
N LEU A 180 -16.05 4.66 -1.54
CA LEU A 180 -16.61 5.97 -1.21
C LEU A 180 -18.01 5.88 -0.56
N ILE A 181 -18.87 4.99 -1.06
CA ILE A 181 -20.24 4.82 -0.53
C ILE A 181 -20.25 4.13 0.85
N ARG A 182 -19.24 3.32 1.16
CA ARG A 182 -19.22 2.45 2.36
C ARG A 182 -18.37 2.95 3.51
N THR A 183 -17.64 4.04 3.29
CA THR A 183 -16.77 4.66 4.29
C THR A 183 -17.28 6.05 4.59
N GLU A 184 -16.98 6.57 5.77
CA GLU A 184 -17.33 7.93 6.11
C GLU A 184 -16.58 8.91 5.20
N GLY A 185 -17.30 9.89 4.65
CA GLY A 185 -16.75 10.88 3.73
C GLY A 185 -15.61 11.67 4.37
N GLY A 186 -14.43 11.63 3.75
CA GLY A 186 -13.25 12.37 4.23
C GLY A 186 -12.47 11.70 5.36
N SER A 187 -12.91 10.53 5.84
CA SER A 187 -12.19 9.69 6.82
C SER A 187 -10.80 9.29 6.32
N TYR A 188 -9.89 8.97 7.25
CA TYR A 188 -8.58 8.44 6.91
C TYR A 188 -8.69 7.06 6.28
N GLN A 189 -9.60 6.20 6.76
CA GLN A 189 -9.87 4.92 6.13
C GLN A 189 -10.25 5.10 4.65
N GLN A 190 -11.20 5.99 4.35
CA GLN A 190 -11.59 6.25 2.96
C GLN A 190 -10.39 6.67 2.11
N ARG A 191 -9.58 7.62 2.59
CA ARG A 191 -8.40 8.11 1.85
C ARG A 191 -7.38 7.00 1.60
N VAL A 192 -7.01 6.24 2.63
CA VAL A 192 -6.01 5.17 2.53
C VAL A 192 -6.42 4.10 1.52
N LEU A 193 -7.68 3.65 1.57
CA LEU A 193 -8.18 2.63 0.64
C LEU A 193 -8.24 3.14 -0.81
N ILE A 194 -8.62 4.40 -1.00
CA ILE A 194 -8.68 5.04 -2.33
C ILE A 194 -7.28 5.22 -2.91
N GLU A 195 -6.32 5.71 -2.12
CA GLU A 195 -4.93 5.88 -2.57
C GLU A 195 -4.26 4.53 -2.90
N TYR A 196 -4.55 3.47 -2.14
CA TYR A 196 -4.08 2.12 -2.47
C TYR A 196 -4.56 1.65 -3.85
N LEU A 197 -5.85 1.82 -4.15
CA LEU A 197 -6.42 1.47 -5.45
C LEU A 197 -5.86 2.31 -6.60
N LYS A 198 -5.64 3.62 -6.37
CA LYS A 198 -4.95 4.50 -7.32
C LYS A 198 -3.50 4.08 -7.54
N GLY A 199 -2.82 3.57 -6.52
CA GLY A 199 -1.46 3.03 -6.66
C GLY A 199 -1.41 1.86 -7.64
N ILE A 200 -2.38 0.95 -7.56
CA ILE A 200 -2.53 -0.16 -8.52
C ILE A 200 -2.80 0.37 -9.94
N GLU A 201 -3.76 1.30 -10.09
CA GLU A 201 -4.09 1.92 -11.37
C GLU A 201 -2.89 2.64 -12.00
N SER A 202 -2.16 3.41 -11.19
CA SER A 202 -0.96 4.14 -11.62
C SER A 202 0.13 3.19 -12.09
N ARG A 203 0.40 2.09 -11.35
CA ARG A 203 1.39 1.09 -11.74
C ARG A 203 1.00 0.38 -13.04
N ALA A 204 -0.26 0.02 -13.19
CA ALA A 204 -0.77 -0.55 -14.44
C ALA A 204 -0.57 0.43 -15.61
N GLY A 205 -0.88 1.71 -15.42
CA GLY A 205 -0.68 2.76 -16.42
C GLY A 205 0.79 3.01 -16.78
N GLU A 206 1.72 2.88 -15.83
CA GLU A 206 3.17 2.90 -16.12
C GLU A 206 3.59 1.75 -17.04
N ILE A 207 3.17 0.52 -16.71
CA ILE A 207 3.49 -0.67 -17.52
C ILE A 207 2.94 -0.53 -18.93
N VAL A 208 1.69 -0.08 -19.06
CA VAL A 208 1.04 0.14 -20.35
C VAL A 208 1.83 1.15 -21.19
N ARG A 209 2.21 2.29 -20.61
CA ARG A 209 3.02 3.31 -21.29
C ARG A 209 4.37 2.74 -21.76
N VAL A 210 5.10 2.07 -20.88
CA VAL A 210 6.42 1.52 -21.20
C VAL A 210 6.37 0.49 -22.34
N LEU A 211 5.30 -0.33 -22.41
CA LEU A 211 5.16 -1.36 -23.43
C LEU A 211 4.57 -0.86 -24.76
N GLN A 212 3.84 0.26 -24.75
CA GLN A 212 3.25 0.85 -25.95
C GLN A 212 4.17 1.86 -26.66
N GLY A 213 5.20 2.37 -25.99
CA GLY A 213 6.16 3.34 -26.53
C GLY A 213 5.67 4.77 -26.38
#